data_AF-A0A356W8Z4-F1
#
_entry.id   AF-A0A356W8Z4-F1
#
_cell.length_a   1.000
_cell.length_b   1.000
_cell.length_c   1.000
_cell.angle_alpha   90.00
_cell.angle_beta   90.00
_cell.angle_gamma   90.00
#
_symmetry.space_group_name_H-M   'P 1'
#
loop_
_entity.id
_entity.type
_entity.pdbx_description
1 polymer ?
#
loop_
_entity_poly.entity_id
_entity_poly.type
_entity_poly.pdbx_seq_one_letter_code
_entity_poly.pdbx_strand_id
1 'polypeptide(L)' 'APEEEQSGKGRAISLTHPVRTREVGEKAWAVAGTPSDCVLLATQNLMPEKPDLVLSGVNRG' A
#
# COMPACT_ATOMS: atom_id res chain seq x y z
N ALA A 1 2.70 1.77 3.18
CA ALA A 1 2.83 2.77 2.09
C ALA A 1 3.78 2.23 1.02
N PRO A 2 3.76 2.75 -0.22
CA PRO A 2 4.72 2.36 -1.25
C PRO A 2 6.16 2.60 -0.79
N GLU A 3 7.08 1.71 -1.17
CA GLU A 3 8.51 1.84 -0.83
C GLU A 3 9.21 2.95 -1.64
N GLU A 4 8.74 3.21 -2.86
CA GLU A 4 9.27 4.25 -3.75
C GLU A 4 8.16 5.22 -4.18
N GLU A 5 8.54 6.42 -4.64
CA GLU A 5 7.63 7.42 -5.20
C GLU A 5 6.82 6.84 -6.37
N GLN A 6 5.50 7.04 -6.36
CA GLN A 6 4.58 6.52 -7.37
C GLN A 6 3.80 7.63 -8.10
N SER A 7 4.23 8.89 -7.99
CA SER A 7 3.65 10.04 -8.69
C SER A 7 3.51 9.76 -10.19
N GLY A 8 2.31 9.99 -10.73
CA GLY A 8 1.97 9.73 -12.13
C GLY A 8 1.52 8.30 -12.46
N LYS A 9 1.68 7.33 -11.54
CA LYS A 9 1.01 6.03 -11.66
C LYS A 9 -0.42 6.21 -11.15
N GLY A 10 -1.41 6.15 -12.05
CA GLY A 10 -2.83 6.23 -11.70
C GLY A 10 -3.31 5.06 -10.81
N ARG A 11 -4.58 4.65 -10.91
CA ARG A 11 -5.14 3.47 -10.20
C ARG A 11 -4.60 2.13 -10.75
N ALA A 12 -3.31 2.03 -11.01
CA ALA A 12 -2.68 0.79 -11.42
C ALA A 12 -2.69 -0.20 -10.25
N ILE A 13 -2.85 -1.48 -10.57
CA ILE A 13 -2.72 -2.62 -9.66
C ILE A 13 -1.66 -3.53 -10.28
N SER A 14 -0.74 -4.03 -9.47
CA SER A 14 0.32 -4.92 -9.93
C SER A 14 -0.23 -6.34 -10.12
N LEU A 15 -0.51 -6.73 -11.38
CA LEU A 15 -1.09 -8.05 -11.70
C LEU A 15 -0.05 -9.08 -12.16
N THR A 16 1.12 -8.64 -12.60
CA THR A 16 2.10 -9.48 -13.32
C THR A 16 3.31 -9.88 -12.48
N HIS A 17 3.47 -9.31 -11.28
CA HIS A 17 4.60 -9.59 -10.39
C HIS A 17 4.11 -9.73 -8.95
N PRO A 18 4.70 -10.64 -8.15
CA PRO A 18 4.35 -10.77 -6.74
C PRO A 18 4.71 -9.48 -5.98
N VAL A 19 3.71 -8.85 -5.38
CA VAL A 19 3.91 -7.67 -4.53
C VAL A 19 4.50 -8.13 -3.19
N ARG A 20 5.59 -7.49 -2.76
CA ARG A 20 6.26 -7.79 -1.50
C ARG A 20 5.98 -6.71 -0.46
N THR A 21 5.93 -7.12 0.79
CA THR A 21 5.80 -6.22 1.94
C THR A 21 7.00 -6.39 2.87
N ARG A 22 7.35 -5.30 3.56
CA ARG A 22 8.40 -5.27 4.57
C ARG A 22 7.88 -4.53 5.79
N GLU A 23 7.95 -5.15 6.96
CA GLU A 23 7.63 -4.48 8.22
C GLU A 23 8.73 -3.48 8.56
N VAL A 24 8.33 -2.26 8.90
CA VAL A 24 9.25 -1.14 9.19
C VAL A 24 9.02 -0.55 10.58
N GLY A 25 8.08 -1.11 11.34
CA GLY A 25 7.75 -0.70 12.70
C GLY A 25 6.43 -1.32 13.14
N GLU A 26 6.04 -1.05 14.39
CA GLU A 26 4.77 -1.52 14.92
C GLU A 26 3.60 -1.03 14.05
N LYS A 27 2.88 -1.98 13.45
CA LYS A 27 1.76 -1.71 12.53
C LYS A 27 2.13 -0.84 11.31
N ALA A 28 3.40 -0.91 10.87
CA ALA A 28 3.89 -0.13 9.74
C ALA A 28 4.56 -1.03 8.70
N TRP A 29 4.14 -0.89 7.44
CA TRP A 29 4.67 -1.67 6.32
C TRP A 29 5.04 -0.81 5.11
N ALA A 30 6.18 -1.11 4.51
CA ALA A 30 6.58 -0.69 3.18
C ALA A 30 6.14 -1.75 2.15
N VAL A 31 5.65 -1.31 1.00
CA VAL A 31 5.09 -2.18 -0.05
C VAL A 31 5.79 -1.89 -1.38
N ALA A 32 6.37 -2.91 -1.99
CA ALA A 32 7.00 -2.82 -3.30
C ALA A 32 5.92 -2.88 -4.41
N GLY A 33 5.04 -1.87 -4.43
CA GLY A 33 3.87 -1.80 -5.30
C GLY A 33 3.25 -0.41 -5.34
N THR A 34 2.07 -0.32 -5.93
CA THR A 34 1.30 0.92 -6.06
C THR A 34 0.57 1.29 -4.77
N PRO A 35 0.02 2.52 -4.64
CA PRO A 35 -0.88 2.86 -3.54
C PRO A 35 -2.11 1.93 -3.48
N SER A 36 -2.62 1.46 -4.62
CA SER A 36 -3.73 0.49 -4.67
C SER A 36 -3.33 -0.86 -4.07
N ASP A 37 -2.12 -1.35 -4.41
CA ASP A 37 -1.59 -2.60 -3.87
C ASP A 37 -1.41 -2.50 -2.34
N CYS A 38 -1.04 -1.33 -1.82
CA CYS A 38 -0.94 -1.10 -0.38
C CYS A 38 -2.27 -1.32 0.33
N VAL A 39 -3.36 -0.75 -0.18
CA VAL A 39 -4.70 -0.88 0.42
C VAL A 39 -5.21 -2.31 0.29
N LEU A 40 -5.00 -2.95 -0.87
CA LEU A 40 -5.40 -4.34 -1.10
C LEU A 40 -4.71 -5.29 -0.12
N LEU A 41 -3.39 -5.21 0.00
CA LEU A 41 -2.61 -6.07 0.90
C LEU A 41 -2.95 -5.80 2.37
N ALA A 42 -3.13 -4.54 2.74
CA ALA A 42 -3.51 -4.18 4.11
C ALA A 42 -4.84 -4.84 4.51
N THR A 43 -5.86 -4.71 3.66
CA THR A 43 -7.22 -5.20 3.98
C THR A 43 -7.40 -6.70 3.85
N GLN A 44 -6.54 -7.40 3.11
CA GLN A 44 -6.65 -8.84 2.88
C GLN A 44 -5.67 -9.68 3.71
N ASN A 45 -4.50 -9.13 4.07
CA ASN A 45 -3.39 -9.95 4.57
C ASN A 45 -2.63 -9.38 5.78
N LEU A 46 -2.62 -8.06 5.99
CA LEU A 46 -1.81 -7.45 7.05
C LEU A 46 -2.61 -7.04 8.29
N MET A 47 -3.86 -6.62 8.11
CA MET A 47 -4.71 -6.23 9.23
C MET A 47 -5.53 -7.42 9.73
N PRO A 48 -5.69 -7.57 11.06
CA PRO A 48 -6.52 -8.64 11.63
C PRO A 48 -8.01 -8.44 11.32
N GLU A 49 -8.43 -7.19 11.10
CA GLU A 49 -9.80 -6.79 10.82
C GLU A 49 -9.83 -5.75 9.69
N LYS A 50 -10.98 -5.63 9.02
CA LYS A 50 -11.15 -4.64 7.95
C LYS A 50 -11.22 -3.23 8.56
N PRO A 51 -10.57 -2.23 7.95
CA PRO A 51 -10.66 -0.85 8.40
C PRO A 51 -12.03 -0.26 8.07
N ASP A 52 -12.56 0.57 8.98
CA ASP A 52 -13.76 1.37 8.72
C ASP A 52 -13.48 2.57 7.80
N LEU A 53 -12.23 3.05 7.79
CA LEU A 53 -11.80 4.23 7.04
C LEU A 53 -10.36 4.06 6.53
N VAL A 54 -10.11 4.51 5.29
CA VAL A 54 -8.78 4.58 4.68
C VAL A 54 -8.40 6.03 4.43
N LEU A 55 -7.27 6.46 4.98
CA LEU A 55 -6.67 7.77 4.74
C LEU A 55 -5.44 7.62 3.84
N SER A 56 -5.34 8.47 2.81
CA SER A 56 -4.23 8.47 1.86
C SER A 56 -3.72 9.90 1.64
N GLY A 57 -2.41 10.11 1.83
CA GLY A 57 -1.77 11.43 1.72
C GLY A 57 -0.89 11.76 2.92
N VAL A 58 -0.60 13.04 3.19
CA VAL A 58 -0.97 14.25 2.43
C VAL A 58 -0.08 14.38 1.19
N ASN A 59 -0.68 14.54 0.01
CA ASN A 59 0.08 14.70 -1.24
C ASN A 59 0.77 16.08 -1.27
N ARG A 60 2.06 16.11 -1.64
CA ARG A 60 2.77 17.36 -1.96
C ARG A 60 2.53 17.66 -3.44
N GLY A 61 1.62 18.59 -3.71
CA GLY A 61 1.36 19.12 -5.06
C GLY A 61 2.53 19.93 -5.60
#